data_AF-A0A2V5ZRR6-F1
#
_entry.id   AF-A0A2V5ZRR6-F1
#
_cell.length_a   1.000
_cell.length_b   1.000
_cell.length_c   1.000
_cell.angle_alpha   90.00
_cell.angle_beta   90.00
_cell.angle_gamma   90.00
#
_symmetry.space_group_name_H-M   'P 1'
#
loop_
_entity.id
_entity.type
_entity.pdbx_description
1 polymer ?
#
loop_
_entity_poly.entity_id
_entity_poly.type
_entity_poly.pdbx_seq_one_letter_code
_entity_poly.pdbx_strand_id
1 'polypeptide(L)' 'MLVNMVSRRVRQLSLGHRPLVECAPGLREADIALTEIANKKLTFESTFGQNGTAEAPARVVLFPGVTSSKKAVVKKKAA' A
#
# COMPACT_ATOMS: atom_id res chain seq x y z
N MET A 1 -6.65 8.51 -16.88
CA MET A 1 -6.07 7.40 -16.09
C MET A 1 -4.64 7.04 -16.51
N LEU A 2 -4.29 7.03 -17.80
CA LEU A 2 -2.93 6.72 -18.28
C LEU A 2 -1.84 7.63 -17.67
N VAL A 3 -2.05 8.95 -17.70
CA VAL A 3 -1.05 9.93 -17.21
C VAL A 3 -0.68 9.66 -15.75
N ASN A 4 -1.66 9.41 -14.87
CA ASN A 4 -1.39 9.07 -13.47
C ASN A 4 -0.55 7.79 -13.31
N MET A 5 -0.82 6.78 -14.14
CA MET A 5 -0.07 5.52 -14.10
C MET A 5 1.37 5.71 -14.57
N VAL A 6 1.58 6.45 -15.67
CA VAL A 6 2.90 6.79 -16.20
C VAL A 6 3.68 7.63 -15.19
N SER A 7 3.10 8.71 -14.64
CA SER A 7 3.79 9.56 -13.65
C SER A 7 4.20 8.80 -12.39
N ARG A 8 3.33 7.91 -11.88
CA ARG A 8 3.65 7.06 -10.72
C ARG A 8 4.79 6.10 -11.03
N ARG A 9 4.77 5.48 -12.21
CA ARG A 9 5.81 4.53 -12.61
C ARG A 9 7.14 5.21 -12.89
N VAL A 10 7.15 6.35 -13.57
CA VAL A 10 8.36 7.17 -13.79
C VAL A 10 9.01 7.51 -12.46
N ARG A 11 8.22 7.91 -11.45
CA ARG A 11 8.73 8.17 -10.11
C ARG A 11 9.38 6.94 -9.48
N GLN A 12 8.78 5.74 -9.61
CA GLN A 12 9.40 4.51 -9.12
C GLN A 12 10.72 4.21 -9.82
N LEU A 13 10.79 4.36 -11.14
CA LEU A 13 12.01 4.14 -11.91
C LEU A 13 13.10 5.14 -11.52
N SER A 14 12.75 6.42 -11.32
CA SER A 14 13.71 7.44 -10.84
C SER A 14 14.24 7.17 -9.43
N LEU A 15 13.49 6.42 -8.61
CA LEU A 15 13.92 5.97 -7.28
C LEU A 15 14.78 4.69 -7.33
N GLY A 16 15.06 4.17 -8.53
CA GLY A 16 15.90 2.98 -8.73
C GLY A 16 15.13 1.66 -8.72
N HIS A 17 13.80 1.67 -8.83
CA HIS A 17 13.06 0.42 -8.98
C HIS A 17 13.41 -0.28 -10.30
N ARG A 18 13.56 -1.61 -10.25
CA ARG A 18 13.86 -2.42 -11.43
C ARG A 18 12.73 -2.34 -12.47
N PRO A 19 13.06 -2.15 -13.75
CA PRO A 19 12.10 -2.30 -14.84
C PRO A 19 11.58 -3.75 -14.97
N LEU A 20 10.33 -3.89 -15.41
CA LEU A 20 9.65 -5.17 -15.66
C LEU A 20 9.85 -5.66 -17.11
N VAL A 21 10.38 -4.79 -17.97
CA VAL A 21 10.69 -5.04 -19.38
C VAL A 21 12.20 -4.86 -19.59
N GLU A 22 12.74 -5.58 -20.57
CA GLU A 22 14.13 -5.37 -21.01
C GLU A 22 14.29 -3.95 -21.55
N CYS A 23 15.16 -3.19 -20.90
CA CYS A 23 15.44 -1.81 -21.26
C CYS A 23 16.77 -1.77 -21.99
N ALA A 24 16.77 -1.27 -23.23
CA ALA A 24 18.03 -0.91 -23.88
C ALA A 24 18.69 0.27 -23.12
N PRO A 25 20.03 0.29 -23.01
CA PRO A 25 20.73 1.39 -22.35
C PRO A 25 20.44 2.71 -23.10
N GLY A 26 19.98 3.73 -22.38
CA GLY A 26 19.64 5.06 -22.93
C GLY A 26 18.15 5.35 -23.09
N LEU A 27 17.26 4.38 -22.82
CA LEU A 27 15.81 4.63 -22.76
C LEU A 27 15.44 5.50 -21.56
N ARG A 28 14.57 6.50 -21.79
CA ARG A 28 14.06 7.37 -20.72
C ARG A 28 13.05 6.61 -19.87
N GLU A 29 12.93 6.98 -18.61
CA GLU A 29 12.02 6.32 -17.66
C GLU A 29 10.55 6.41 -18.11
N ALA A 30 10.19 7.49 -18.80
CA ALA A 30 8.87 7.65 -19.40
C ALA A 30 8.59 6.60 -20.48
N ASP A 31 9.56 6.37 -21.36
CA ASP A 31 9.43 5.42 -22.45
C ASP A 31 9.41 3.97 -21.92
N ILE A 32 10.19 3.69 -20.87
CA ILE A 32 10.14 2.41 -20.14
C ILE A 32 8.74 2.20 -19.54
N ALA A 33 8.21 3.19 -18.82
CA ALA A 33 6.88 3.09 -18.21
C ALA A 33 5.78 2.88 -19.26
N LEU A 34 5.83 3.59 -20.39
CA LEU A 34 4.89 3.40 -21.50
C LEU A 34 4.99 1.99 -22.11
N THR A 35 6.21 1.48 -22.26
CA THR A 35 6.45 0.12 -22.79
C THR A 35 5.93 -0.96 -21.84
N GLU A 36 6.10 -0.79 -20.53
CA GLU A 36 5.55 -1.70 -19.52
C GLU A 36 4.00 -1.73 -19.54
N ILE A 37 3.37 -0.58 -19.78
CA ILE A 37 1.91 -0.46 -19.93
C ILE A 37 1.44 -1.12 -21.23
N ALA A 38 2.10 -0.86 -22.36
CA ALA A 38 1.78 -1.47 -23.64
C ALA A 38 1.88 -3.00 -23.60
N ASN A 39 2.89 -3.53 -22.91
CA ASN A 39 3.10 -4.96 -22.69
C ASN A 39 2.21 -5.55 -21.59
N LYS A 40 1.31 -4.76 -20.98
CA LYS A 40 0.41 -5.18 -19.89
C LYS A 40 1.11 -5.84 -18.70
N LYS A 41 2.37 -5.46 -18.42
CA LYS A 41 3.13 -5.97 -17.28
C LYS A 41 2.88 -5.18 -15.99
N LEU A 42 2.24 -4.02 -16.10
CA LEU A 42 1.80 -3.21 -14.97
C LEU A 42 0.32 -3.45 -14.69
N THR A 43 0.02 -3.83 -13.45
CA THR A 43 -1.34 -3.84 -12.91
C THR A 43 -1.56 -2.57 -12.11
N PHE A 44 -2.70 -1.91 -12.33
CA PHE A 44 -3.12 -0.75 -11.55
C PHE A 44 -4.50 -1.02 -10.98
N GLU A 45 -4.55 -1.21 -9.67
CA GLU A 45 -5.80 -1.24 -8.92
C GLU A 45 -6.16 0.17 -8.49
N SER A 46 -7.32 0.63 -8.96
CA SER A 46 -7.86 1.94 -8.60
C SER A 46 -8.70 1.79 -7.34
N THR A 47 -8.11 2.08 -6.18
CA THR A 47 -8.85 2.22 -4.89
C THR A 47 -9.77 3.46 -4.87
N PHE A 48 -9.95 4.14 -6.01
CA PHE A 48 -10.80 5.32 -6.11
C PHE A 48 -12.25 4.95 -5.80
N GLY A 49 -12.74 5.33 -4.62
CA GLY A 49 -14.08 4.99 -4.12
C GLY A 49 -14.14 3.80 -3.13
N GLN A 50 -13.02 3.14 -2.83
CA GLN A 50 -12.97 2.00 -1.89
C GLN A 50 -12.62 2.39 -0.44
N ASN A 51 -12.63 3.69 -0.10
CA ASN A 51 -12.45 4.15 1.28
C ASN A 51 -13.74 4.02 2.13
N GLY A 52 -14.53 2.95 1.92
CA GLY A 52 -15.86 2.82 2.51
C GLY A 52 -16.35 1.39 2.77
N THR A 53 -15.54 0.35 2.55
CA THR A 53 -15.99 -1.02 2.84
C THR A 53 -14.89 -1.81 3.54
N ALA A 54 -14.97 -1.75 4.87
CA ALA A 54 -14.43 -2.70 5.83
C ALA A 54 -13.02 -3.21 5.54
N GLU A 55 -12.01 -2.43 5.96
CA GLU A 55 -10.82 -3.08 6.50
C GLU A 55 -11.30 -4.01 7.61
N ALA A 56 -11.18 -5.33 7.39
CA ALA A 56 -11.35 -6.30 8.45
C ALA A 56 -10.48 -5.81 9.62
N PRO A 57 -11.05 -5.61 10.83
CA PRO A 57 -10.28 -5.09 11.94
C PRO A 57 -9.05 -5.97 12.07
N ALA A 58 -7.87 -5.34 11.99
CA ALA A 58 -6.57 -6.00 12.09
C ALA A 58 -6.71 -7.19 13.04
N ARG A 59 -6.48 -8.41 12.55
CA ARG A 59 -6.69 -9.64 13.31
C ARG A 59 -5.69 -9.65 14.46
N VAL A 60 -6.06 -8.99 15.57
CA VAL A 60 -5.29 -8.92 16.79
C VAL A 60 -5.23 -10.35 17.31
N VAL A 61 -4.11 -11.02 17.07
CA VAL A 61 -3.85 -12.31 17.67
C VAL A 61 -3.51 -12.01 19.13
N LEU A 62 -4.45 -12.30 20.03
CA LEU A 62 -4.16 -12.28 21.46
C LEU A 62 -3.16 -13.40 21.73
N PHE A 63 -1.91 -13.04 22.03
CA PHE A 63 -0.91 -14.01 22.45
C PHE A 63 -1.36 -14.66 23.78
N PRO A 64 -1.39 -16.00 23.88
CA PRO A 64 -1.72 -16.67 25.12
C PRO A 64 -0.59 -16.40 26.13
N GLY A 65 -0.82 -15.50 27.08
CA GLY A 65 0.16 -15.29 28.15
C GLY A 65 0.10 -13.97 28.90
N VAL A 66 -0.70 -12.98 28.50
CA VAL A 66 -0.82 -11.74 29.29
C VAL A 66 -2.28 -11.43 29.59
N THR A 67 -2.75 -11.92 30.74
CA THR A 67 -3.94 -11.39 31.40
C THR A 67 -3.60 -9.97 31.89
N SER A 68 -4.08 -8.94 31.20
CA SER A 68 -4.06 -7.58 31.76
C SER A 68 -5.17 -7.47 32.80
N SER A 69 -4.81 -7.73 34.06
CA SER A 69 -5.69 -7.48 35.20
C SER A 69 -5.88 -5.97 35.37
N LYS A 70 -6.89 -5.39 34.73
CA LYS A 70 -7.35 -4.03 35.06
C LYS A 70 -7.98 -4.08 36.45
N LYS A 71 -7.18 -3.79 37.49
CA LYS A 71 -7.66 -3.67 38.86
C LYS A 71 -8.68 -2.54 38.92
N ALA A 72 -9.95 -2.87 39.14
CA ALA A 72 -11.00 -1.90 39.35
C ALA A 72 -10.70 -1.10 40.63
N VAL A 73 -10.48 0.20 40.48
CA VAL A 73 -10.42 1.14 41.59
C VAL A 73 -11.84 1.30 42.13
N VAL A 74 -12.12 0.65 43.25
CA VAL A 74 -13.36 0.84 44.02
C VAL A 74 -13.38 2.28 44.55
N LYS A 75 -14.25 3.12 43.98
CA LYS A 75 -14.64 4.39 44.61
C LYS A 75 -15.61 4.07 45.75
N LYS A 76 -15.11 4.07 46.98
CA LYS A 76 -15.94 4.07 48.19
C LYS A 76 -16.57 5.46 48.31
N LYS A 77 -17.85 5.56 47.97
CA LYS A 77 -18.69 6.75 48.22
C LYS A 77 -19.22 6.62 49.65
N ALA A 78 -18.89 7.56 50.52
CA ALA A 78 -19.49 7.72 51.84
C ALA A 78 -20.06 9.14 51.93
N ALA A 79 -21.37 9.23 52.09
CA ALA A 79 -22.14 10.37 52.56
C ALA A 79 -23.19 9.80 53.52
#